data_AF-A0A8S0SAX7-F1
#
_entry.id   AF-A0A8S0SAX7-F1
#
_cell.length_a   1.000
_cell.length_b   1.000
_cell.length_c   1.000
_cell.angle_alpha   90.00
_cell.angle_beta   90.00
_cell.angle_gamma   90.00
#
_symmetry.space_group_name_H-M   'P 1'
#
loop_
_entity.id
_entity.type
_entity.pdbx_description
1 polymer ?
#
loop_
_entity_poly.entity_id
_entity_poly.type
_entity_poly.pdbx_seq_one_letter_code
_entity_poly.pdbx_strand_id
1 'polypeptide(L)'
;MHLYNSSLSNLSTQDKQDVEVAQLLLAAAEKVGYKQLDQARRLLGNCQWIASSASTPIRRSIHYFAEALLERIKKERGSTSRENETGETACLKREALAFVALNQELPYTQVLQFTAVQTILENVTRNQMFT
;
A
#
# COMPACT_ATOMS: atom_id res chain seq x y z
N MET A 1 7.65 6.79 32.92
CA MET A 1 6.91 7.55 31.88
C MET A 1 7.56 7.27 30.54
N HIS A 2 6.83 6.72 29.58
CA HIS A 2 7.37 6.37 28.25
C HIS A 2 7.26 7.59 27.32
N LEU A 3 8.33 7.95 26.60
CA LEU A 3 8.41 9.13 25.73
C LEU A 3 7.23 9.23 24.73
N TYR A 4 6.70 8.09 24.27
CA TYR A 4 5.56 8.06 23.36
C TYR A 4 4.25 8.57 23.97
N ASN A 5 4.01 8.40 25.27
CA ASN A 5 2.77 8.90 25.89
C ASN A 5 2.72 10.43 25.93
N SER A 6 3.87 11.10 25.98
CA SER A 6 3.97 12.56 25.96
C SER A 6 3.80 13.14 24.56
N SER A 7 4.16 12.41 23.50
CA SER A 7 4.01 12.89 22.11
C SER A 7 2.59 12.67 21.58
N LEU A 8 1.93 11.60 22.03
CA LEU A 8 0.56 11.27 21.62
C LEU A 8 -0.50 12.15 22.30
N SER A 9 -0.18 12.88 23.38
CA SER A 9 -1.16 13.70 24.11
C SER A 9 -1.81 14.77 23.22
N ASN A 10 -1.03 15.34 22.29
CA ASN A 10 -1.46 16.41 21.38
C ASN A 10 -2.22 15.92 20.15
N LEU A 11 -2.34 14.60 19.95
CA LEU A 11 -3.10 14.03 18.85
C LEU A 11 -4.60 14.14 19.08
N SER A 12 -5.33 14.31 17.98
CA SER A 12 -6.79 14.20 18.00
C SER A 12 -7.22 12.79 18.43
N THR A 13 -8.46 12.65 18.86
CA THR A 13 -9.03 11.33 19.18
C THR A 13 -9.00 10.39 17.98
N GLN A 14 -9.23 10.94 16.79
CA GLN A 14 -9.15 10.20 15.53
C GLN A 14 -7.72 9.72 15.24
N ASP A 15 -6.72 10.60 15.38
CA ASP A 15 -5.33 10.24 15.12
C ASP A 15 -4.82 9.19 16.13
N LYS A 16 -5.24 9.28 17.39
CA LYS A 16 -4.93 8.26 18.41
C LYS A 16 -5.48 6.89 18.02
N GLN A 17 -6.73 6.84 17.56
CA GLN A 17 -7.33 5.60 17.06
C GLN A 17 -6.59 5.08 15.81
N ASP A 18 -6.27 5.96 14.86
CA ASP A 18 -5.59 5.56 13.63
C ASP A 18 -4.17 5.02 13.93
N VAL A 19 -3.46 5.58 14.91
CA VAL A 19 -2.17 5.06 15.41
C VAL A 19 -2.35 3.69 16.07
N GLU A 20 -3.38 3.50 16.90
CA GLU A 20 -3.65 2.21 17.55
C GLU A 20 -3.86 1.08 16.54
N VAL A 21 -4.64 1.34 15.48
CA VAL A 21 -4.88 0.35 14.42
C VAL A 21 -3.61 0.12 13.59
N ALA A 22 -2.80 1.16 13.34
CA ALA A 22 -1.52 1.00 12.66
C ALA A 22 -0.54 0.12 13.47
N GLN A 23 -0.51 0.28 14.80
CA GLN A 23 0.27 -0.58 15.70
C GLN A 23 -0.23 -2.02 15.69
N LEU A 24 -1.56 -2.22 15.64
CA LEU A 24 -2.16 -3.55 15.51
C LEU A 24 -1.74 -4.24 14.21
N LEU A 25 -1.74 -3.50 13.08
CA LEU A 25 -1.28 -4.00 11.79
C LEU A 25 0.21 -4.36 11.82
N LEU A 26 1.04 -3.52 12.44
CA LEU A 26 2.47 -3.78 12.61
C LEU A 26 2.71 -5.07 13.40
N ALA A 27 2.03 -5.23 14.55
CA ALA A 27 2.10 -6.44 15.35
C ALA A 27 1.66 -7.68 14.54
N ALA A 28 0.60 -7.56 13.73
CA ALA A 28 0.18 -8.64 12.85
C ALA A 28 1.26 -9.01 11.82
N ALA A 29 1.88 -8.02 11.18
CA ALA A 29 2.95 -8.22 10.21
C ALA A 29 4.18 -8.91 10.83
N GLU A 30 4.57 -8.53 12.04
CA GLU A 30 5.62 -9.22 12.81
C GLU A 30 5.28 -10.68 13.05
N LYS A 31 4.02 -10.98 13.44
CA LYS A 31 3.56 -12.37 13.63
C LYS A 31 3.60 -13.18 12.34
N VAL A 32 3.29 -12.58 11.19
CA VAL A 32 3.48 -13.22 9.87
C VAL A 32 4.96 -13.54 9.66
N GLY A 33 5.86 -12.59 9.92
CA GLY A 33 7.30 -12.79 9.81
C GLY A 33 7.83 -13.92 10.71
N TYR A 34 7.29 -14.05 11.92
CA TYR A 34 7.61 -15.12 12.87
C TYR A 34 6.85 -16.43 12.64
N LYS A 35 6.10 -16.58 11.53
CA LYS A 35 5.28 -17.75 11.21
C LYS A 35 4.20 -18.08 12.27
N GLN A 36 3.80 -17.11 13.08
CA GLN A 36 2.71 -17.24 14.05
C GLN A 36 1.37 -16.95 13.38
N LEU A 37 1.03 -17.76 12.36
CA LEU A 37 -0.03 -17.45 11.39
C LEU A 37 -1.44 -17.35 11.98
N ASP A 38 -1.76 -18.18 12.99
CA ASP A 38 -3.08 -18.12 13.65
C ASP A 38 -3.24 -16.84 14.47
N GLN A 39 -2.18 -16.38 15.14
CA GLN A 39 -2.18 -15.12 15.87
C GLN A 39 -2.27 -13.94 14.90
N ALA A 40 -1.48 -13.97 13.83
CA ALA A 40 -1.51 -12.97 12.77
C ALA A 40 -2.92 -12.83 12.18
N ARG A 41 -3.58 -13.94 11.82
CA ARG A 41 -4.95 -13.93 11.28
C ARG A 41 -5.95 -13.24 12.19
N ARG A 42 -5.89 -13.49 13.50
CA ARG A 42 -6.78 -12.84 14.48
C ARG A 42 -6.57 -11.34 14.52
N LEU A 43 -5.31 -10.88 14.55
CA LEU A 43 -4.98 -9.46 14.54
C LEU A 43 -5.42 -8.79 13.23
N LEU A 44 -5.22 -9.45 12.08
CA LEU A 44 -5.65 -8.94 10.78
C LEU A 44 -7.17 -8.83 10.66
N GLY A 45 -7.92 -9.78 11.22
CA GLY A 45 -9.39 -9.69 11.30
C GLY A 45 -9.85 -8.46 12.09
N ASN A 46 -9.18 -8.14 13.18
CA ASN A 46 -9.44 -6.93 13.96
C ASN A 46 -9.10 -5.66 13.17
N CYS A 47 -7.96 -5.64 12.46
CA CYS A 47 -7.61 -4.52 11.58
C CYS A 47 -8.69 -4.28 10.53
N GLN A 48 -9.19 -5.33 9.86
CA GLN A 48 -10.24 -5.21 8.84
C GLN A 48 -11.56 -4.72 9.43
N TRP A 49 -11.95 -5.21 10.61
CA TRP A 49 -13.15 -4.76 11.30
C TRP A 49 -13.09 -3.26 11.60
N ILE A 50 -11.98 -2.78 12.15
CA ILE A 50 -11.82 -1.36 12.52
C ILE A 50 -11.65 -0.48 11.27
N ALA A 51 -10.99 -0.99 10.23
CA ALA A 51 -10.78 -0.28 8.98
C ALA A 51 -11.95 -0.38 7.98
N SER A 52 -12.99 -1.17 8.28
CA SER A 52 -14.15 -1.46 7.42
C SER A 52 -14.86 -0.21 6.91
N SER A 53 -15.05 0.78 7.78
CA SER A 53 -15.69 2.06 7.46
C SER A 53 -14.67 3.11 7.03
N ALA A 54 -13.78 2.78 6.09
CA ALA A 54 -12.56 3.53 5.77
C ALA A 54 -12.83 5.00 5.38
N SER A 55 -12.89 5.89 6.37
CA SER A 55 -13.12 7.33 6.20
C SER A 55 -11.81 8.11 6.04
N THR A 56 -10.71 7.58 6.59
CA THR A 56 -9.39 8.21 6.52
C THR A 56 -8.46 7.48 5.54
N PRO A 57 -7.52 8.20 4.89
CA PRO A 57 -6.48 7.57 4.08
C PRO A 57 -5.71 6.49 4.85
N ILE A 58 -5.47 6.69 6.14
CA ILE A 58 -4.77 5.72 7.01
C ILE A 58 -5.58 4.43 7.12
N ARG A 59 -6.89 4.50 7.42
CA ARG A 59 -7.74 3.30 7.49
C ARG A 59 -7.84 2.58 6.15
N ARG A 60 -7.89 3.31 5.03
CA ARG A 60 -7.82 2.71 3.69
C ARG A 60 -6.51 1.94 3.49
N SER A 61 -5.37 2.53 3.82
CA SER A 61 -4.07 1.85 3.73
C SER A 61 -4.03 0.60 4.62
N ILE A 62 -4.48 0.70 5.86
CA ILE A 62 -4.54 -0.43 6.80
C ILE A 62 -5.39 -1.57 6.26
N HIS A 63 -6.55 -1.27 5.68
CA HIS A 63 -7.45 -2.25 5.09
C HIS A 63 -6.74 -3.08 4.01
N TYR A 64 -6.10 -2.40 3.05
CA TYR A 64 -5.39 -3.07 1.96
C TYR A 64 -4.18 -3.87 2.43
N PHE A 65 -3.40 -3.36 3.39
CA PHE A 65 -2.29 -4.13 3.97
C PHE A 65 -2.78 -5.36 4.74
N ALA A 66 -3.89 -5.24 5.46
CA ALA A 66 -4.45 -6.38 6.19
C ALA A 66 -4.92 -7.48 5.22
N GLU A 67 -5.57 -7.10 4.12
CA GLU A 67 -5.97 -8.01 3.04
C GLU A 67 -4.77 -8.69 2.38
N ALA A 68 -3.73 -7.92 2.01
CA ALA A 68 -2.52 -8.45 1.40
C ALA A 68 -1.79 -9.45 2.31
N LEU A 69 -1.72 -9.18 3.62
CA LEU A 69 -1.14 -10.10 4.60
C LEU A 69 -1.99 -11.37 4.75
N LEU A 70 -3.32 -11.28 4.74
CA LEU A 70 -4.19 -12.45 4.75
C LEU A 70 -4.00 -13.33 3.51
N GLU A 71 -3.88 -12.73 2.33
CA GLU A 71 -3.59 -13.44 1.09
C GLU A 71 -2.22 -14.13 1.14
N ARG A 72 -1.20 -13.46 1.66
CA ARG A 72 0.11 -14.07 1.91
C ARG A 72 0.00 -15.30 2.82
N ILE A 73 -0.74 -15.21 3.92
CA ILE A 73 -0.95 -16.34 4.84
C ILE A 73 -1.70 -17.49 4.15
N LYS A 74 -2.72 -17.20 3.32
CA LYS A 74 -3.45 -18.22 2.55
C LYS A 74 -2.51 -18.96 1.58
N LYS A 75 -1.64 -18.21 0.89
CA LYS A 75 -0.64 -18.75 -0.04
C LYS A 75 0.38 -19.64 0.67
N GLU A 76 0.89 -19.22 1.82
CA GLU A 76 1.84 -20.03 2.63
C GLU A 76 1.23 -21.36 3.11
N ARG A 77 -0.10 -21.42 3.34
CA ARG A 77 -0.79 -22.64 3.76
C ARG A 77 -1.06 -23.63 2.64
N GLY A 78 -0.53 -23.40 1.43
CA GLY A 78 -0.71 -24.27 0.27
C GLY A 78 -2.04 -24.08 -0.45
N SER A 79 -2.81 -23.03 -0.14
CA SER A 79 -3.97 -22.66 -0.94
C SER A 79 -3.48 -21.96 -2.20
N THR A 80 -3.09 -22.72 -3.20
CA THR A 80 -2.91 -22.21 -4.56
C THR A 80 -4.27 -21.78 -5.06
N SER A 81 -4.62 -20.51 -4.84
CA SER A 81 -5.69 -19.88 -5.61
C SER A 81 -5.23 -19.97 -7.06
N ARG A 82 -5.84 -20.89 -7.82
CA ARG A 82 -5.72 -20.89 -9.28
C ARG A 82 -6.44 -19.61 -9.68
N GLU A 83 -5.66 -18.56 -9.92
CA GLU A 83 -6.20 -17.33 -10.49
C GLU A 83 -6.90 -17.73 -11.79
N ASN A 84 -8.22 -17.54 -11.82
CA ASN A 84 -9.04 -17.92 -12.95
C ASN A 84 -8.62 -17.07 -14.15
N GLU A 85 -8.09 -17.73 -15.17
CA GLU A 85 -7.63 -17.18 -16.46
C GLU A 85 -8.72 -16.41 -17.23
N THR A 86 -9.96 -16.41 -16.75
CA THR A 86 -11.10 -15.69 -17.34
C THR A 86 -11.21 -14.22 -16.88
N GLY A 87 -10.45 -13.79 -15.87
CA GLY A 87 -10.53 -12.44 -15.28
C GLY A 87 -9.53 -11.40 -15.80
N GLU A 88 -8.51 -11.81 -16.56
CA GLU A 88 -7.37 -10.96 -16.93
C GLU A 88 -7.77 -9.69 -17.70
N THR A 89 -8.67 -9.81 -18.68
CA THR A 89 -9.07 -8.66 -19.51
C THR A 89 -9.87 -7.60 -18.74
N ALA A 90 -10.66 -8.01 -17.74
CA ALA A 90 -11.38 -7.07 -16.88
C ALA A 90 -10.43 -6.42 -15.84
N CYS A 91 -9.45 -7.18 -15.36
CA CYS A 91 -8.39 -6.69 -14.47
C CYS A 91 -7.53 -5.63 -15.15
N LEU A 92 -7.03 -5.91 -16.35
CA LEU A 92 -6.22 -4.99 -17.16
C LEU A 92 -6.96 -3.69 -17.47
N LYS A 93 -8.26 -3.76 -17.79
CA LYS A 93 -9.08 -2.56 -18.01
C LYS A 93 -9.22 -1.70 -16.75
N ARG A 94 -9.43 -2.33 -15.59
CA ARG A 94 -9.52 -1.62 -14.30
C ARG A 94 -8.18 -0.97 -13.94
N GLU A 95 -7.07 -1.68 -14.13
CA GLU A 95 -5.72 -1.15 -13.89
C GLU A 95 -5.39 0.02 -14.82
N ALA A 96 -5.72 -0.08 -16.11
CA ALA A 96 -5.53 1.00 -17.06
C ALA A 96 -6.33 2.26 -16.68
N LEU A 97 -7.59 2.10 -16.26
CA LEU A 97 -8.41 3.23 -15.79
C LEU A 97 -7.86 3.85 -14.51
N ALA A 98 -7.40 3.04 -13.56
CA ALA A 98 -6.76 3.53 -12.34
C ALA A 98 -5.46 4.29 -12.65
N PHE A 99 -4.67 3.82 -13.62
CA PHE A 99 -3.45 4.49 -14.08
C PHE A 99 -3.75 5.84 -14.76
N VAL A 100 -4.78 5.90 -15.60
CA VAL A 100 -5.22 7.16 -16.22
C VAL A 100 -5.67 8.15 -15.16
N ALA A 101 -6.50 7.73 -14.19
CA ALA A 101 -6.94 8.58 -13.09
C ALA A 101 -5.75 9.08 -12.26
N LEU A 102 -4.81 8.19 -11.92
CA LEU A 102 -3.59 8.54 -11.19
C LEU A 102 -2.77 9.60 -11.92
N ASN A 103 -2.60 9.46 -13.23
CA ASN A 103 -1.90 10.44 -14.05
C ASN A 103 -2.64 11.77 -14.12
N GLN A 104 -3.97 11.79 -14.06
CA GLN A 104 -4.73 13.03 -14.07
C GLN A 104 -4.71 13.76 -12.73
N GLU A 105 -4.70 13.01 -11.61
CA GLU A 105 -4.76 13.57 -10.26
C GLU A 105 -3.39 13.94 -9.69
N LEU A 106 -2.33 13.18 -10.03
CA LEU A 106 -1.01 13.34 -9.42
C LEU A 106 0.06 13.60 -10.48
N PRO A 107 1.02 14.51 -10.20
CA PRO A 107 2.04 14.90 -11.18
C PRO A 107 3.21 13.92 -11.30
N TYR A 108 3.18 12.77 -10.61
CA TYR A 108 4.34 11.88 -10.49
C TYR A 108 4.84 11.39 -11.85
N THR A 109 3.93 10.92 -12.69
CA THR A 109 4.27 10.39 -14.02
C THR A 109 4.74 11.50 -14.95
N GLN A 110 4.12 12.68 -14.90
CA GLN A 110 4.54 13.83 -15.71
C GLN A 110 5.93 14.30 -15.33
N VAL A 111 6.21 14.45 -14.03
CA VAL A 111 7.54 14.86 -13.55
C VAL A 111 8.59 13.87 -14.03
N LEU A 112 8.34 12.57 -13.86
CA LEU A 112 9.24 11.52 -14.34
C LEU A 112 9.47 11.62 -15.85
N GLN A 113 8.39 11.75 -16.64
CA GLN A 113 8.45 11.81 -18.10
C GLN A 113 9.19 13.06 -18.59
N PHE A 114 8.89 14.24 -18.05
CA PHE A 114 9.56 15.47 -18.44
C PHE A 114 11.05 15.43 -18.11
N THR A 115 11.43 14.97 -16.92
CA THR A 115 12.84 14.83 -16.55
C THR A 115 13.55 13.82 -17.44
N ALA A 116 12.93 12.70 -17.76
CA ALA A 116 13.51 11.68 -18.65
C ALA A 116 13.72 12.23 -20.06
N VAL A 117 12.70 12.87 -20.65
CA VAL A 117 12.77 13.48 -21.98
C VAL A 117 13.83 14.58 -22.03
N GLN A 118 13.85 15.47 -21.04
CA GLN A 118 14.85 16.54 -20.94
C GLN A 118 16.27 15.96 -20.92
N THR A 119 16.50 14.93 -20.10
CA THR A 119 17.79 14.25 -20.00
C THR A 119 18.21 13.62 -21.33
N ILE A 120 17.28 12.99 -22.05
CA ILE A 120 17.54 12.40 -23.37
C ILE A 120 17.93 13.49 -24.37
N LEU A 121 17.15 14.57 -24.45
CA LEU A 121 17.40 15.68 -25.37
C LEU A 121 18.77 16.33 -25.13
N GLU A 122 19.14 16.57 -23.88
CA GLU A 122 20.44 17.15 -23.52
C GLU A 122 21.60 16.26 -23.95
N ASN A 123 21.49 14.94 -23.78
CA ASN A 123 22.54 14.00 -24.18
C ASN A 123 22.65 13.87 -25.70
N VAL A 124 21.52 13.82 -26.42
CA VAL A 124 21.52 13.79 -27.90
C VAL A 124 22.14 15.07 -28.47
N THR A 125 21.74 16.23 -27.96
CA THR A 125 22.28 17.53 -28.40
C THR A 125 23.78 17.63 -28.10
N ARG A 126 24.21 17.19 -26.91
CA ARG A 126 25.63 17.17 -26.54
C ARG A 126 26.44 16.30 -27.50
N ASN A 127 25.95 15.11 -27.85
CA ASN A 127 26.67 14.20 -28.75
C ASN A 127 26.77 14.73 -30.19
N GLN A 128 25.79 15.52 -30.67
CA GLN A 128 25.84 16.15 -31.99
C GLN A 128 26.82 17.34 -32.06
N MET A 129 27.18 17.95 -30.93
CA MET A 129 28.12 19.09 -30.89
C MET A 129 29.60 18.66 -30.97
N PHE A 130 29.90 17.37 -30.80
CA PHE A 130 31.26 16.79 -30.86
C PHE A 130 31.54 15.98 -32.14
N THR A 131 30.62 15.99 -33.11
CA THR A 131 30.78 15.45 -34.46
C THR A 131 30.78 16.57 -35.48
#